data_AF-A6QZY8-F1
#
_entry.id   AF-A6QZY8-F1
#
_cell.length_a   1.000
_cell.length_b   1.000
_cell.length_c   1.000
_cell.angle_alpha   90.00
_cell.angle_beta   90.00
_cell.angle_gamma   90.00
#
_symmetry.space_group_name_H-M   'P 1'
#
loop_
_entity.id
_entity.type
_entity.pdbx_description
1 polymer ?
#
loop_
_entity_poly.entity_id
_entity_poly.type
_entity_poly.pdbx_seq_one_letter_code
_entity_poly.pdbx_strand_id
1 'polypeptide(L)'
;MAVRARFENSNEVGVFATLTNSYALVAIGSSENFYSIFEAELQDVIPICHATIAGTRIVGRLTAGNRKGLLVPTSTTDQELQHLRNSLPDALSSIQI
;
A
#
# COMPACT_ATOMS: atom_id res chain seq x y z
N MET A 1 12.49 12.23 8.50
CA MET A 1 12.50 13.35 7.54
C MET A 1 11.11 13.42 6.91
N ALA A 2 10.62 14.60 6.52
CA ALA A 2 9.34 14.71 5.80
C ALA A 2 9.62 14.97 4.32
N VAL A 3 9.18 14.06 3.44
CA VAL A 3 9.38 14.17 1.99
C VAL A 3 8.06 14.52 1.32
N ARG A 4 8.12 15.33 0.26
CA ARG A 4 6.94 15.73 -0.53
C ARG A 4 6.80 14.79 -1.71
N ALA A 5 5.68 14.08 -1.78
CA ALA A 5 5.33 13.23 -2.92
C ALA A 5 4.06 13.76 -3.62
N ARG A 6 3.95 13.47 -4.92
CA ARG A 6 2.75 13.72 -5.72
C ARG A 6 2.46 12.47 -6.53
N PHE A 7 1.21 12.03 -6.50
CA PHE A 7 0.74 10.92 -7.32
C PHE A 7 0.03 11.49 -8.54
N GLU A 8 0.61 11.27 -9.72
CA GLU A 8 0.19 11.91 -10.98
C GLU A 8 0.11 13.44 -10.84
N ASN A 9 -1.09 14.01 -10.71
CA ASN A 9 -1.34 15.44 -10.50
C ASN A 9 -2.06 15.75 -9.18
N SER A 10 -2.08 14.80 -8.24
CA SER A 10 -2.73 14.93 -6.94
C SER A 10 -1.72 15.04 -5.81
N ASN A 11 -2.00 15.93 -4.85
CA ASN A 11 -1.25 16.06 -3.61
C ASN A 11 -1.79 15.13 -2.50
N GLU A 12 -2.87 14.40 -2.76
CA GLU A 12 -3.55 13.52 -1.80
C GLU A 12 -2.85 12.15 -1.70
N VAL A 13 -1.60 12.13 -1.28
CA VAL A 13 -0.74 10.93 -1.17
C VAL A 13 -1.42 9.82 -0.35
N GLY A 14 -2.11 10.19 0.74
CA GLY A 14 -2.79 9.23 1.62
C GLY A 14 -4.00 8.53 1.00
N VAL A 15 -4.47 8.96 -0.18
CA VAL A 15 -5.51 8.23 -0.92
C VAL A 15 -4.91 7.05 -1.70
N PHE A 16 -3.65 7.18 -2.12
CA PHE A 16 -2.97 6.24 -3.01
C PHE A 16 -1.92 5.38 -2.30
N ALA A 17 -1.61 5.65 -1.04
CA ALA A 17 -0.67 4.87 -0.26
C ALA A 17 -1.11 4.70 1.19
N THR A 18 -0.83 3.52 1.76
CA THR A 18 -1.00 3.21 3.18
C THR A 18 0.39 2.94 3.76
N LEU A 19 0.84 3.74 4.72
CA LEU A 19 2.11 3.53 5.39
C LEU A 19 1.88 3.00 6.82
N THR A 20 2.50 1.88 7.15
CA THR A 20 2.48 1.33 8.51
C THR A 20 3.91 1.07 9.00
N ASN A 21 4.06 0.69 10.28
CA ASN A 21 5.38 0.43 10.87
C ASN A 21 6.07 -0.83 10.33
N SER A 22 5.38 -1.71 9.61
CA SER A 22 5.95 -2.96 9.09
C SER A 22 5.76 -3.20 7.61
N TYR A 23 4.90 -2.44 6.94
CA TYR A 23 4.69 -2.55 5.49
C TYR A 23 4.14 -1.23 4.93
N ALA A 24 4.38 -1.02 3.64
CA ALA A 24 3.76 0.04 2.87
C ALA A 24 2.93 -0.57 1.73
N LEU A 25 1.72 -0.06 1.53
CA LEU A 25 0.91 -0.34 0.35
C LEU A 25 0.95 0.88 -0.55
N VAL A 26 1.18 0.66 -1.83
CA VAL A 26 1.16 1.72 -2.83
C VAL A 26 0.28 1.29 -3.99
N ALA A 27 -0.54 2.21 -4.48
CA ALA A 27 -1.37 1.99 -5.64
C ALA A 27 -0.53 1.71 -6.89
N ILE A 28 -1.00 0.79 -7.73
CA ILE A 28 -0.45 0.57 -9.08
C ILE A 28 -0.85 1.76 -9.99
N GLY A 29 0.11 2.38 -10.67
CA GLY A 29 -0.07 3.59 -11.47
C GLY A 29 1.17 4.00 -12.26
N SER A 30 1.05 5.04 -13.08
CA SER A 30 2.09 5.43 -14.06
C SER A 30 3.12 6.44 -13.51
N SER A 31 3.09 6.76 -12.22
CA SER A 31 3.97 7.77 -11.65
C SER A 31 5.22 7.14 -11.03
N GLU A 32 6.24 6.91 -11.86
CA GLU A 32 7.57 6.44 -11.40
C GLU A 32 8.16 7.35 -10.32
N ASN A 33 7.97 8.66 -10.44
CA ASN A 33 8.39 9.64 -9.43
C ASN A 33 7.83 9.34 -8.03
N PHE A 34 6.62 8.79 -7.94
CA PHE A 34 6.04 8.42 -6.66
C PHE A 34 6.75 7.21 -6.09
N TYR A 35 6.94 6.15 -6.89
CA TYR A 35 7.64 4.94 -6.46
C TYR A 35 9.05 5.23 -5.99
N SER A 36 9.82 6.02 -6.76
CA SER A 36 11.21 6.34 -6.40
C SER A 36 11.33 7.05 -5.05
N ILE A 37 10.34 7.85 -4.65
CA ILE A 37 10.35 8.51 -3.33
C ILE A 37 10.14 7.50 -2.20
N PHE A 38 9.22 6.54 -2.38
CA PHE A 38 9.00 5.51 -1.38
C PHE A 38 10.17 4.54 -1.33
N GLU A 39 10.71 4.14 -2.48
CA GLU A 39 11.86 3.26 -2.56
C GLU A 39 13.11 3.89 -1.92
N ALA A 40 13.41 5.16 -2.23
CA ALA A 40 14.58 5.84 -1.68
C ALA A 40 14.61 5.92 -0.15
N GLU A 41 13.44 5.98 0.51
CA GLU A 41 13.35 6.14 1.97
C GLU A 41 13.01 4.83 2.70
N LEU A 42 12.25 3.92 2.08
CA LEU A 42 11.62 2.79 2.76
C LEU A 42 12.09 1.42 2.27
N GLN A 43 12.73 1.31 1.10
CA GLN A 43 13.09 0.04 0.47
C GLN A 43 13.94 -0.88 1.37
N ASP A 44 14.82 -0.31 2.20
CA ASP A 44 15.68 -1.09 3.10
C ASP A 44 15.03 -1.42 4.46
N VAL A 45 13.90 -0.79 4.81
CA VAL A 45 13.31 -0.86 6.15
C VAL A 45 12.00 -1.64 6.19
N ILE A 46 11.10 -1.40 5.22
CA ILE A 46 9.80 -2.06 5.15
C ILE A 46 9.50 -2.52 3.72
N PRO A 47 8.83 -3.66 3.53
CA PRO A 47 8.37 -4.10 2.22
C PRO A 47 7.32 -3.12 1.67
N ILE A 48 7.52 -2.72 0.42
CA ILE A 48 6.59 -1.90 -0.35
C ILE A 48 5.84 -2.84 -1.29
N CYS A 49 4.53 -2.94 -1.13
CA CYS A 49 3.67 -3.77 -1.99
C CYS A 49 2.88 -2.87 -2.95
N HIS A 50 2.96 -3.19 -4.24
CA HIS A 50 2.20 -2.51 -5.29
C HIS A 50 0.92 -3.28 -5.56
N ALA A 51 -0.21 -2.75 -5.08
CA ALA A 51 -1.48 -3.44 -5.17
C ALA A 51 -2.59 -2.52 -5.68
N THR A 52 -3.63 -3.13 -6.23
CA THR A 52 -4.96 -2.53 -6.34
C THR A 52 -5.85 -3.15 -5.28
N ILE A 53 -6.90 -2.42 -4.91
CA ILE A 53 -7.91 -2.91 -3.97
C ILE A 53 -9.26 -2.73 -4.65
N ALA A 54 -9.97 -3.84 -4.84
CA ALA A 54 -11.23 -3.89 -5.57
C ALA A 54 -11.11 -3.33 -7.00
N GLY A 55 -9.96 -3.57 -7.66
CA GLY A 55 -9.67 -3.03 -9.00
C GLY A 55 -9.47 -1.51 -9.04
N THR A 56 -9.33 -0.85 -7.89
CA THR A 56 -9.13 0.59 -7.80
C THR A 56 -7.73 0.95 -7.32
N ARG A 57 -7.30 2.17 -7.67
CA ARG A 57 -6.01 2.75 -7.28
C ARG A 57 -6.07 3.51 -5.94
N ILE A 58 -7.21 3.53 -5.25
CA ILE A 58 -7.41 4.29 -4.01
C ILE A 58 -7.13 3.44 -2.77
N VAL A 59 -6.00 2.73 -2.77
CA VAL A 59 -5.65 1.75 -1.74
C VAL A 59 -5.55 2.36 -0.34
N GLY A 60 -5.04 3.60 -0.25
CA GLY A 60 -4.90 4.33 1.01
C GLY A 60 -6.22 4.64 1.69
N ARG A 61 -7.28 4.84 0.91
CA ARG A 61 -8.62 5.14 1.42
C ARG A 61 -9.44 3.88 1.72
N LEU A 62 -9.25 2.82 0.94
CA LEU A 62 -10.03 1.58 1.09
C LEU A 62 -9.47 0.64 2.14
N THR A 63 -8.20 0.81 2.53
CA THR A 63 -7.55 -0.08 3.48
C THR A 63 -7.25 0.63 4.78
N ALA A 64 -7.36 -0.10 5.88
CA ALA A 64 -6.96 0.37 7.20
C ALA A 64 -6.09 -0.71 7.84
N GLY A 65 -4.85 -0.36 8.16
CA GLY A 65 -3.86 -1.34 8.59
C GLY A 65 -2.98 -0.81 9.71
N ASN A 66 -2.47 -1.73 10.51
CA ASN A 66 -1.42 -1.47 11.48
C ASN A 66 -0.35 -2.56 11.36
N ARG A 67 0.66 -2.51 12.24
CA ARG A 67 1.76 -3.50 12.25
C ARG A 67 1.30 -4.96 12.40
N LYS A 68 0.09 -5.20 12.90
CA LYS A 68 -0.44 -6.53 13.25
C LYS A 68 -1.44 -7.08 12.24
N GLY A 69 -2.04 -6.24 11.39
CA GLY A 69 -3.05 -6.68 10.45
C GLY A 69 -3.46 -5.59 9.46
N LEU A 70 -4.21 -5.99 8.44
CA LEU A 70 -4.69 -5.15 7.36
C LEU A 70 -6.17 -5.46 7.10
N LEU A 71 -7.01 -4.43 7.12
CA LEU A 71 -8.41 -4.51 6.72
C LEU A 71 -8.55 -4.09 5.27
N VAL A 72 -9.26 -4.91 4.50
CA VAL A 72 -9.56 -4.70 3.09
C VAL A 72 -11.07 -4.84 2.87
N PRO A 73 -11.67 -4.15 1.90
CA PRO A 73 -13.10 -4.25 1.66
C PRO A 73 -13.51 -5.62 1.11
N THR A 74 -14.79 -5.97 1.28
CA THR A 74 -15.42 -7.20 0.73
C THR A 74 -15.34 -7.32 -0.78
N SER A 75 -15.15 -6.20 -1.48
CA SER A 75 -15.02 -6.14 -2.94
C SER A 75 -13.61 -6.44 -3.46
N THR A 76 -12.64 -6.68 -2.56
CA THR A 76 -11.27 -7.04 -2.94
C THR A 76 -11.24 -8.42 -3.59
N THR A 77 -10.53 -8.55 -4.70
CA THR A 77 -10.47 -9.82 -5.43
C THR A 77 -9.51 -10.81 -4.76
N ASP A 78 -9.74 -12.11 -4.96
CA ASP A 78 -8.85 -13.16 -4.42
C ASP A 78 -7.41 -13.04 -4.94
N GLN A 79 -7.23 -12.54 -6.17
CA GLN A 79 -5.90 -12.28 -6.73
C GLN A 79 -5.16 -11.16 -5.99
N GLU A 80 -5.85 -10.06 -5.67
CA GLU A 80 -5.29 -8.96 -4.87
C GLU A 80 -4.96 -9.44 -3.46
N LEU A 81 -5.85 -10.23 -2.84
CA LEU A 81 -5.60 -10.85 -1.54
C LEU A 81 -4.39 -11.76 -1.54
N GLN A 82 -4.23 -12.61 -2.55
CA GLN A 82 -3.08 -13.49 -2.66
C GLN A 82 -1.79 -12.70 -2.89
N HIS A 83 -1.85 -11.63 -3.68
CA HIS A 83 -0.70 -10.75 -3.91
C HIS A 83 -0.24 -10.06 -2.60
N LEU A 84 -1.19 -9.58 -1.80
CA LEU A 84 -0.91 -9.00 -0.49
C LEU A 84 -0.28 -10.03 0.45
N ARG A 85 -0.82 -11.26 0.50
CA ARG A 85 -0.25 -12.34 1.34
C ARG A 85 1.17 -12.72 0.95
N ASN A 86 1.49 -12.70 -0.34
CA ASN A 86 2.83 -13.05 -0.81
C ASN A 86 3.86 -11.92 -0.55
N SER A 87 3.40 -10.67 -0.49
CA SER A 87 4.27 -9.49 -0.34
C SER A 87 4.44 -9.05 1.11
N LEU A 88 3.49 -9.38 1.98
CA LEU A 88 3.49 -8.98 3.37
C LEU A 88 4.14 -10.05 4.27
N PRO A 89 4.84 -9.66 5.34
CA PRO A 89 5.46 -10.61 6.25
C PRO A 89 4.41 -11.41 7.04
N ASP A 90 4.68 -12.71 7.26
CA ASP A 90 3.81 -13.68 7.96
C ASP A 90 3.39 -13.27 9.38
N ALA A 91 4.02 -12.26 9.96
CA ALA A 91 3.68 -11.68 11.25
C ALA A 91 2.31 -10.95 11.26
N LEU A 92 1.71 -10.68 10.10
CA LEU A 92 0.37 -10.09 10.02
C LEU A 92 -0.69 -11.16 10.27
N SER A 93 -1.33 -11.10 11.43
CA SER A 93 -2.24 -12.14 11.94
C SER A 93 -3.59 -12.22 11.20
N SER A 94 -4.02 -11.16 10.51
CA SER A 94 -5.28 -11.19 9.76
C SER A 94 -5.33 -10.16 8.64
N ILE A 95 -5.55 -10.64 7.41
CA ILE A 95 -6.19 -9.85 6.36
C ILE A 95 -7.68 -10.12 6.53
N GLN A 96 -8.40 -9.13 7.03
CA GLN A 96 -9.82 -9.25 7.37
C GLN A 96 -10.67 -8.37 6.46
N ILE A 97 -11.86 -8.88 6.18
CA ILE A 97 -12.91 -8.27 5.37
C ILE A 97 -13.90 -7.54 6.28
#